data_AF-A0AAD5YAI7-F1
#
_entry.id   AF-A0AAD5YAI7-F1
#
_cell.length_a   1.000
_cell.length_b   1.000
_cell.length_c   1.000
_cell.angle_alpha   90.00
_cell.angle_beta   90.00
_cell.angle_gamma   90.00
#
_symmetry.space_group_name_H-M   'P 1'
#
loop_
_entity.id
_entity.type
_entity.pdbx_description
1 polymer ?
#
loop_
_entity_poly.entity_id
_entity_poly.type
_entity_poly.pdbx_seq_one_letter_code
_entity_poly.pdbx_strand_id
1 'polypeptide(L)'
;MAKKGKKEKGNKSEFGIYKNEEERRKAMEEMKQKANEKRIAEEKIYRLNSLKIQNRWKEIMKQAKSIELKNQIEILRQIQSRRLDKKQTEIDNLKASMVQSEEQFTNALQSHLINIDTLIDLQNSRLETLITQFDDDLNALETEFNTERTMLQIQHAKERGDTLGIMMRAEHEFIENEADAKHEYSSVRDDVKNKNLEEKHALRIQLEGTVEDLWRQFQSALNQYNTSTDERKKQFEELKQKDQKNAKEIEQQMKKLVKLQENIAHLKTKMSNTAKDYEERNKALKEEKDAIQVQFQALKKRMNTFREEERHRLTELTLLSNSVIKALRVKVEKAEQIIKLAEMNRKLETEQEKICPFYEESPFESVPEVEIDIELPKEFHGMHQFNKRFNKVFLDKLALEKQYASLSEENSRLRAILKQYLDGITLSESVINELNPLIVVNGKTNAPLRQRGPVHVTYVEAAQCVASK
;
A
#
# COMPACT_ATOMS: atom_id res chain seq x y z
N MET A 1 -64.68 96.42 80.88
CA MET A 1 -64.96 97.58 80.00
C MET A 1 -65.83 97.04 78.87
N ALA A 2 -67.03 97.53 78.50
CA ALA A 2 -67.76 98.75 78.79
C ALA A 2 -69.29 98.49 78.93
N LYS A 3 -69.87 99.23 79.88
CA LYS A 3 -71.27 99.66 80.20
C LYS A 3 -72.46 99.04 79.42
N LYS A 4 -73.37 98.30 80.07
CA LYS A 4 -74.53 98.70 80.93
C LYS A 4 -75.66 99.46 80.23
N GLY A 5 -76.84 98.82 80.19
CA GLY A 5 -78.17 99.45 80.10
C GLY A 5 -79.24 98.48 80.66
N LYS A 6 -79.81 98.81 81.82
CA LYS A 6 -80.83 98.08 82.59
C LYS A 6 -82.21 98.72 82.37
N LYS A 7 -83.30 97.93 82.43
CA LYS A 7 -84.55 98.17 83.22
C LYS A 7 -85.50 96.96 83.07
N GLU A 8 -85.70 96.16 84.12
CA GLU A 8 -86.88 96.12 85.05
C GLU A 8 -88.06 95.31 84.50
N LYS A 9 -88.21 94.02 84.86
CA LYS A 9 -88.92 93.41 86.01
C LYS A 9 -90.46 93.37 85.88
N GLY A 10 -91.00 92.14 85.79
CA GLY A 10 -92.41 91.81 86.03
C GLY A 10 -92.68 90.29 85.95
N ASN A 11 -92.87 89.65 87.12
CA ASN A 11 -93.36 88.27 87.38
C ASN A 11 -94.78 88.07 86.80
N LYS A 12 -95.37 86.91 86.46
CA LYS A 12 -95.23 85.46 86.78
C LYS A 12 -96.24 84.68 85.89
N SER A 13 -96.02 83.39 85.58
CA SER A 13 -97.05 82.31 85.57
C SER A 13 -96.50 80.97 85.00
N GLU A 14 -96.64 79.89 85.77
CA GLU A 14 -96.04 78.54 85.61
C GLU A 14 -96.72 77.62 84.58
N PHE A 15 -97.64 78.10 83.74
CA PHE A 15 -98.34 77.27 82.74
C PHE A 15 -97.56 77.08 81.42
N GLY A 16 -96.46 77.82 81.22
CA GLY A 16 -95.64 77.74 80.00
C GLY A 16 -94.52 76.69 80.02
N ILE A 17 -94.26 76.04 81.16
CA ILE A 17 -93.09 75.15 81.31
C ILE A 17 -93.39 73.75 80.74
N TYR A 18 -94.59 73.19 80.95
CA TYR A 18 -94.93 71.84 80.48
C TYR A 18 -95.19 71.74 78.97
N LYS A 19 -95.75 72.79 78.35
CA LYS A 19 -95.93 72.84 76.89
C LYS A 19 -94.59 73.01 76.16
N ASN A 20 -93.68 73.80 76.72
CA ASN A 20 -92.32 73.95 76.21
C ASN A 20 -91.47 72.67 76.36
N GLU A 21 -91.72 71.83 77.36
CA GLU A 21 -90.98 70.57 77.57
C GLU A 21 -91.42 69.48 76.57
N GLU A 22 -92.71 69.37 76.27
CA GLU A 22 -93.25 68.46 75.24
C GLU A 22 -92.89 68.91 73.81
N GLU A 23 -92.95 70.21 73.54
CA GLU A 23 -92.47 70.79 72.28
C GLU A 23 -90.95 70.63 72.15
N ARG A 24 -90.17 70.69 73.25
CA ARG A 24 -88.73 70.34 73.25
C ARG A 24 -88.47 68.86 73.01
N ARG A 25 -89.27 67.93 73.57
CA ARG A 25 -89.11 66.48 73.28
C ARG A 25 -89.47 66.15 71.84
N LYS A 26 -90.56 66.69 71.30
CA LYS A 26 -90.93 66.52 69.88
C LYS A 26 -89.90 67.16 68.95
N ALA A 27 -89.39 68.35 69.27
CA ALA A 27 -88.30 68.97 68.50
C ALA A 27 -86.99 68.16 68.57
N MET A 28 -86.66 67.57 69.73
CA MET A 28 -85.51 66.68 69.88
C MET A 28 -85.69 65.36 69.12
N GLU A 29 -86.91 64.79 69.11
CA GLU A 29 -87.24 63.59 68.35
C GLU A 29 -87.26 63.83 66.84
N GLU A 30 -87.81 64.97 66.37
CA GLU A 30 -87.73 65.41 64.99
C GLU A 30 -86.28 65.70 64.56
N MET A 31 -85.46 66.29 65.42
CA MET A 31 -84.03 66.49 65.16
C MET A 31 -83.30 65.15 65.06
N LYS A 32 -83.66 64.17 65.89
CA LYS A 32 -83.09 62.82 65.87
C LYS A 32 -83.56 62.02 64.64
N GLN A 33 -84.82 62.19 64.22
CA GLN A 33 -85.34 61.62 62.97
C GLN A 33 -84.67 62.24 61.76
N LYS A 34 -84.54 63.58 61.69
CA LYS A 34 -83.79 64.27 60.63
C LYS A 34 -82.31 63.87 60.61
N ALA A 35 -81.68 63.66 61.78
CA ALA A 35 -80.31 63.16 61.85
C ALA A 35 -80.20 61.70 61.37
N ASN A 36 -81.18 60.84 61.70
CA ASN A 36 -81.21 59.46 61.23
C ASN A 36 -81.53 59.36 59.72
N GLU A 37 -82.41 60.20 59.19
CA GLU A 37 -82.69 60.31 57.76
C GLU A 37 -81.47 60.80 56.99
N LYS A 38 -80.74 61.80 57.52
CA LYS A 38 -79.45 62.22 56.98
C LYS A 38 -78.42 61.10 57.01
N ARG A 39 -78.31 60.36 58.12
CA ARG A 39 -77.44 59.18 58.22
C ARG A 39 -77.80 58.09 57.21
N ILE A 40 -79.09 57.78 57.02
CA ILE A 40 -79.54 56.78 56.04
C ILE A 40 -79.31 57.27 54.60
N ALA A 41 -79.51 58.56 54.34
CA ALA A 41 -79.20 59.16 53.05
C ALA A 41 -77.70 59.14 52.76
N GLU A 42 -76.87 59.46 53.75
CA GLU A 42 -75.40 59.34 53.68
C GLU A 42 -74.95 57.89 53.50
N GLU A 43 -75.54 56.91 54.19
CA GLU A 43 -75.26 55.49 53.98
C GLU A 43 -75.66 55.03 52.58
N LYS A 44 -76.80 55.48 52.05
CA LYS A 44 -77.22 55.18 50.67
C LYS A 44 -76.29 55.82 49.65
N ILE A 45 -75.87 57.07 49.87
CA ILE A 45 -74.90 57.77 49.03
C ILE A 45 -73.54 57.08 49.12
N TYR A 46 -73.12 56.63 50.30
CA TYR A 46 -71.90 55.86 50.51
C TYR A 46 -71.94 54.52 49.78
N ARG A 47 -73.05 53.76 49.87
CA ARG A 47 -73.22 52.51 49.13
C ARG A 47 -73.20 52.73 47.62
N LEU A 48 -73.90 53.76 47.13
CA LEU A 48 -73.88 54.12 45.70
C LEU A 48 -72.50 54.59 45.25
N ASN A 49 -71.79 55.36 46.07
CA ASN A 49 -70.43 55.81 45.76
C ASN A 49 -69.45 54.62 45.79
N SER A 50 -69.57 53.72 46.76
CA SER A 50 -68.80 52.48 46.83
C SER A 50 -69.02 51.60 45.59
N LEU A 51 -70.26 51.44 45.13
CA LEU A 51 -70.57 50.70 43.89
C LEU A 51 -70.01 51.41 42.65
N LYS A 52 -70.10 52.74 42.58
CA LYS A 52 -69.50 53.54 41.49
C LYS A 52 -67.98 53.41 41.48
N ILE A 53 -67.34 53.47 42.65
CA ILE A 53 -65.90 53.29 42.83
C ILE A 53 -65.50 51.86 42.44
N GLN A 54 -66.22 50.84 42.90
CA GLN A 54 -65.97 49.45 42.51
C GLN A 54 -66.13 49.22 41.01
N ASN A 55 -67.15 49.79 40.37
CA ASN A 55 -67.34 49.69 38.93
C ASN A 55 -66.21 50.39 38.16
N ARG A 56 -65.82 51.61 38.57
CA ARG A 56 -64.65 52.29 38.00
C ARG A 56 -63.37 51.50 38.19
N TRP A 57 -63.14 50.90 39.36
CA TRP A 57 -62.00 50.02 39.60
C TRP A 57 -62.04 48.76 38.73
N LYS A 58 -63.21 48.15 38.53
CA LYS A 58 -63.34 47.00 37.61
C LYS A 58 -63.01 47.40 36.16
N GLU A 59 -63.45 48.57 35.71
CA GLU A 59 -63.12 49.09 34.39
C GLU A 59 -61.60 49.35 34.26
N ILE A 60 -61.00 50.02 35.23
CA ILE A 60 -59.56 50.29 35.28
C ILE A 60 -58.77 48.97 35.31
N MET A 61 -59.16 48.01 36.14
CA MET A 61 -58.50 46.70 36.24
C MET A 61 -58.68 45.88 34.96
N LYS A 62 -59.84 45.96 34.29
CA LYS A 62 -60.06 45.29 33.00
C LYS A 62 -59.19 45.91 31.90
N GLN A 63 -59.06 47.23 31.89
CA GLN A 63 -58.17 47.94 30.96
C GLN A 63 -56.69 47.58 31.22
N ALA A 64 -56.25 47.63 32.48
CA ALA A 64 -54.90 47.25 32.87
C ALA A 64 -54.60 45.79 32.50
N LYS A 65 -55.53 44.86 32.79
CA LYS A 65 -55.36 43.45 32.43
C LYS A 65 -55.38 43.23 30.91
N SER A 66 -56.20 43.99 30.17
CA SER A 66 -56.20 43.91 28.70
C SER A 66 -54.87 44.38 28.11
N ILE A 67 -54.25 45.42 28.66
CA ILE A 67 -52.92 45.89 28.24
C ILE A 67 -51.85 44.86 28.59
N GLU A 68 -51.89 44.32 29.82
CA GLU A 68 -50.97 43.26 30.25
C GLU A 68 -51.04 42.02 29.34
N LEU A 69 -52.25 41.55 29.02
CA LEU A 69 -52.45 40.41 28.12
C LEU A 69 -51.99 40.70 26.69
N LYS A 70 -52.21 41.91 26.17
CA LYS A 70 -51.70 42.31 24.85
C LYS A 70 -50.16 42.30 24.83
N ASN A 71 -49.53 42.81 25.88
CA ASN A 71 -48.07 42.77 26.00
C ASN A 71 -47.54 41.34 26.10
N GLN A 72 -48.21 40.46 26.85
CA GLN A 72 -47.86 39.03 26.92
C GLN A 72 -48.01 38.34 25.56
N ILE A 73 -49.09 38.59 24.83
CA ILE A 73 -49.30 38.05 23.48
C ILE A 73 -48.19 38.54 22.53
N GLU A 74 -47.80 39.81 22.61
CA GLU A 74 -46.73 40.36 21.77
C GLU A 74 -45.37 39.74 22.11
N ILE A 75 -45.05 39.57 23.39
CA ILE A 75 -43.83 38.87 23.83
C ILE A 75 -43.83 37.42 23.32
N LEU A 76 -44.95 36.70 23.46
CA LEU A 76 -45.09 35.33 22.96
C LEU A 76 -44.93 35.27 21.43
N ARG A 77 -45.52 36.22 20.70
CA ARG A 77 -45.39 36.35 19.25
C ARG A 77 -43.94 36.56 18.84
N GLN A 78 -43.20 37.44 19.52
CA GLN A 78 -41.78 37.69 19.26
C GLN A 78 -40.93 36.45 19.55
N ILE A 79 -41.16 35.76 20.67
CA ILE A 79 -40.47 34.50 21.01
C ILE A 79 -40.75 33.44 19.95
N GLN A 80 -42.00 33.30 19.52
CA GLN A 80 -42.39 32.34 18.51
C GLN A 80 -41.79 32.68 17.15
N SER A 81 -41.75 33.96 16.75
CA SER A 81 -41.08 34.42 15.53
C SER A 81 -39.60 34.04 15.55
N ARG A 82 -38.88 34.37 16.63
CA ARG A 82 -37.45 34.00 16.77
C ARG A 82 -37.24 32.49 16.72
N ARG A 83 -38.15 31.70 17.31
CA ARG A 83 -38.07 30.24 17.25
C ARG A 83 -38.30 29.72 15.83
N LEU A 84 -39.25 30.30 15.11
CA LEU A 84 -39.49 29.99 13.69
C LEU A 84 -38.28 30.35 12.85
N ASP A 85 -37.68 31.53 13.05
CA ASP A 85 -36.48 31.95 12.33
C ASP A 85 -35.32 30.98 12.59
N LYS A 86 -35.08 30.59 13.84
CA LYS A 86 -34.07 29.57 14.18
C LYS A 86 -34.34 28.24 13.48
N LYS A 87 -35.59 27.75 13.52
CA LYS A 87 -35.97 26.52 12.82
C LYS A 87 -35.84 26.64 11.31
N GLN A 88 -36.13 27.80 10.74
CA GLN A 88 -35.94 28.06 9.33
C GLN A 88 -34.45 28.04 8.97
N THR A 89 -33.58 28.68 9.77
CA THR A 89 -32.12 28.61 9.56
C THR A 89 -31.56 27.20 9.72
N GLU A 90 -32.05 26.42 10.69
CA GLU A 90 -31.68 25.00 10.84
C GLU A 90 -32.09 24.20 9.59
N ILE A 91 -33.31 24.40 9.08
CA ILE A 91 -33.80 23.75 7.87
C ILE A 91 -32.94 24.12 6.66
N ASP A 92 -32.59 25.39 6.50
CA ASP A 92 -31.82 25.85 5.34
C ASP A 92 -30.35 25.37 5.42
N ASN A 93 -29.77 25.30 6.62
CA ASN A 93 -28.47 24.67 6.83
C ASN A 93 -28.51 23.16 6.52
N LEU A 94 -29.56 22.45 6.96
CA LEU A 94 -29.73 21.02 6.66
C LEU A 94 -29.88 20.78 5.16
N LYS A 95 -30.64 21.62 4.45
CA LYS A 95 -30.74 21.55 2.98
C LYS A 95 -29.37 21.75 2.32
N ALA A 96 -28.62 22.76 2.75
CA ALA A 96 -27.28 23.02 2.21
C ALA A 96 -26.34 21.84 2.46
N SER A 97 -26.35 21.26 3.67
CA SER A 97 -25.57 20.07 4.00
C SER A 97 -25.99 18.85 3.20
N MET A 98 -27.28 18.68 2.90
CA MET A 98 -27.78 17.59 2.06
C MET A 98 -27.24 17.72 0.63
N VAL A 99 -27.33 18.91 0.04
CA VAL A 99 -26.80 19.18 -1.30
C VAL A 99 -25.28 18.95 -1.35
N GLN A 100 -24.55 19.43 -0.35
CA GLN A 100 -23.10 19.19 -0.25
C GLN A 100 -22.76 17.70 -0.13
N SER A 101 -23.53 16.94 0.65
CA SER A 101 -23.33 15.50 0.77
C SER A 101 -23.63 14.77 -0.54
N GLU A 102 -24.65 15.18 -1.28
CA GLU A 102 -24.97 14.63 -2.60
C GLU A 102 -23.85 14.93 -3.60
N GLU A 103 -23.34 16.17 -3.63
CA GLU A 103 -22.22 16.58 -4.49
C GLU A 103 -20.93 15.82 -4.15
N GLN A 104 -20.64 15.63 -2.86
CA GLN A 104 -19.51 14.81 -2.43
C GLN A 104 -19.67 13.35 -2.88
N PHE A 105 -20.87 12.80 -2.79
CA PHE A 105 -21.16 11.45 -3.26
C PHE A 105 -21.01 11.31 -4.77
N THR A 106 -21.55 12.25 -5.56
CA THR A 106 -21.43 12.22 -7.02
C THR A 106 -19.98 12.39 -7.45
N ASN A 107 -19.22 13.28 -6.82
CA ASN A 107 -17.80 13.48 -7.10
C ASN A 107 -16.98 12.22 -6.74
N ALA A 108 -17.25 11.59 -5.59
CA ALA A 108 -16.60 10.34 -5.21
C ALA A 108 -16.93 9.20 -6.18
N LEU A 109 -18.19 9.10 -6.62
CA LEU A 109 -18.61 8.12 -7.63
C LEU A 109 -17.92 8.35 -8.97
N GLN A 110 -17.87 9.60 -9.45
CA GLN A 110 -17.16 9.95 -10.68
C GLN A 110 -15.67 9.62 -10.59
N SER A 111 -15.01 9.98 -9.49
CA SER A 111 -13.60 9.63 -9.28
C SER A 111 -13.39 8.11 -9.27
N HIS A 112 -14.28 7.36 -8.61
CA HIS A 112 -14.21 5.89 -8.60
C HIS A 112 -14.41 5.29 -10.00
N LEU A 113 -15.35 5.81 -10.80
CA LEU A 113 -15.55 5.35 -12.17
C LEU A 113 -14.32 5.63 -13.04
N ILE A 114 -13.72 6.82 -12.95
CA ILE A 114 -12.47 7.14 -13.64
C ILE A 114 -11.34 6.17 -13.21
N ASN A 115 -11.24 5.86 -11.92
CA ASN A 115 -10.24 4.90 -11.42
C ASN A 115 -10.49 3.48 -11.96
N ILE A 116 -11.75 3.07 -12.13
CA ILE A 116 -12.10 1.79 -12.76
C ILE A 116 -11.74 1.82 -14.25
N ASP A 117 -12.08 2.89 -14.97
CA ASP A 117 -11.78 3.02 -16.40
C ASP A 117 -10.27 2.99 -16.65
N THR A 118 -9.49 3.74 -15.86
CA THR A 118 -8.02 3.69 -15.93
C THR A 118 -7.44 2.31 -15.62
N LEU A 119 -8.05 1.56 -14.69
CA LEU A 119 -7.65 0.18 -14.41
C LEU A 119 -8.00 -0.74 -15.58
N ILE A 120 -9.15 -0.56 -16.22
CA ILE A 120 -9.56 -1.30 -17.42
C ILE A 120 -8.57 -1.02 -18.56
N ASP A 121 -8.24 0.25 -18.81
CA ASP A 121 -7.28 0.65 -19.83
C ASP A 121 -5.89 0.04 -19.59
N LEU A 122 -5.43 0.02 -18.33
CA LEU A 122 -4.18 -0.63 -17.95
C LEU A 122 -4.21 -2.14 -18.23
N GLN A 123 -5.31 -2.82 -17.91
CA GLN A 123 -5.44 -4.26 -18.22
C GLN A 123 -5.53 -4.51 -19.72
N ASN A 124 -6.22 -3.67 -20.48
CA ASN A 124 -6.30 -3.77 -21.94
C ASN A 124 -4.92 -3.59 -22.57
N SER A 125 -4.16 -2.56 -22.15
CA SER A 125 -2.78 -2.34 -22.63
C SER A 125 -1.86 -3.51 -22.30
N ARG A 126 -1.99 -4.09 -21.08
CA ARG A 126 -1.25 -5.29 -20.69
C ARG A 126 -1.62 -6.50 -21.56
N LEU A 127 -2.90 -6.71 -21.84
CA LEU A 127 -3.38 -7.79 -22.69
C LEU A 127 -2.89 -7.63 -24.13
N GLU A 128 -2.97 -6.42 -24.67
CA GLU A 128 -2.46 -6.10 -26.02
C GLU A 128 -0.96 -6.38 -26.11
N THR A 129 -0.19 -5.92 -25.13
CA THR A 129 1.26 -6.20 -25.07
C THR A 129 1.55 -7.71 -25.01
N LEU A 130 0.75 -8.47 -24.25
CA LEU A 130 0.93 -9.91 -24.15
C LEU A 130 0.55 -10.63 -25.45
N ILE A 131 -0.49 -10.18 -26.14
CA ILE A 131 -0.89 -10.69 -27.46
C ILE A 131 0.21 -10.41 -28.47
N THR A 132 0.73 -9.18 -28.52
CA THR A 132 1.82 -8.83 -29.45
C THR A 132 3.07 -9.64 -29.18
N GLN A 133 3.44 -9.84 -27.90
CA GLN A 133 4.59 -10.68 -27.55
C GLN A 133 4.38 -12.14 -27.96
N PHE A 134 3.17 -12.67 -27.75
CA PHE A 134 2.85 -14.03 -28.17
C PHE A 134 2.90 -14.20 -29.69
N ASP A 135 2.38 -13.23 -30.44
CA ASP A 135 2.44 -13.26 -31.91
C ASP A 135 3.88 -13.11 -32.41
N ASP A 136 4.70 -12.25 -31.79
CA ASP A 136 6.12 -12.11 -32.10
C ASP A 136 6.89 -13.41 -31.84
N ASP A 137 6.66 -14.05 -30.68
CA ASP A 137 7.27 -15.33 -30.33
C ASP A 137 6.84 -16.45 -31.29
N LEU A 138 5.55 -16.48 -31.68
CA LEU A 138 5.01 -17.44 -32.63
C LEU A 138 5.64 -17.25 -34.01
N ASN A 139 5.72 -16.01 -34.49
CA ASN A 139 6.36 -15.68 -35.76
C ASN A 139 7.85 -16.04 -35.74
N ALA A 140 8.56 -15.72 -34.65
CA ALA A 140 9.97 -16.09 -34.49
C ALA A 140 10.13 -17.62 -34.59
N LEU A 141 9.33 -18.39 -33.84
CA LEU A 141 9.38 -19.85 -33.87
C LEU A 141 9.01 -20.42 -35.24
N GLU A 142 8.03 -19.85 -35.94
CA GLU A 142 7.65 -20.26 -37.29
C GLU A 142 8.78 -19.99 -38.29
N THR A 143 9.48 -18.85 -38.18
CA THR A 143 10.62 -18.54 -39.04
C THR A 143 11.81 -19.46 -38.75
N GLU A 144 12.13 -19.73 -37.48
CA GLU A 144 13.17 -20.69 -37.10
C GLU A 144 12.84 -22.09 -37.64
N PHE A 145 11.61 -22.57 -37.44
CA PHE A 145 11.19 -23.87 -37.94
C PHE A 145 11.27 -23.97 -39.47
N ASN A 146 10.83 -22.94 -40.19
CA ASN A 146 10.88 -22.93 -41.65
C ASN A 146 12.32 -22.84 -42.18
N THR A 147 13.20 -22.07 -41.52
CA THR A 147 14.61 -22.00 -41.90
C THR A 147 15.33 -23.33 -41.63
N GLU A 148 15.13 -23.95 -40.47
CA GLU A 148 15.65 -25.28 -40.17
C GLU A 148 15.13 -26.34 -41.16
N ARG A 149 13.83 -26.33 -41.44
CA ARG A 149 13.20 -27.23 -42.41
C ARG A 149 13.83 -27.10 -43.79
N THR A 150 14.01 -25.87 -44.28
CA THR A 150 14.61 -25.63 -45.60
C THR A 150 16.07 -26.06 -45.64
N MET A 151 16.85 -25.76 -44.59
CA MET A 151 18.24 -26.21 -44.45
C MET A 151 18.36 -27.73 -44.46
N LEU A 152 17.53 -28.43 -43.68
CA LEU A 152 17.50 -29.90 -43.65
C LEU A 152 17.10 -30.50 -45.01
N GLN A 153 16.13 -29.90 -45.71
CA GLN A 153 15.74 -30.35 -47.04
C GLN A 153 16.87 -30.17 -48.07
N ILE A 154 17.57 -29.03 -48.03
CA ILE A 154 18.70 -28.75 -48.92
C ILE A 154 19.86 -29.71 -48.63
N GLN A 155 20.20 -29.90 -47.36
CA GLN A 155 21.27 -30.82 -46.94
C GLN A 155 20.94 -32.26 -47.35
N HIS A 156 19.72 -32.73 -47.06
CA HIS A 156 19.28 -34.07 -47.45
C HIS A 156 19.29 -34.25 -48.98
N ALA A 157 18.88 -33.23 -49.75
CA ALA A 157 18.93 -33.28 -51.20
C ALA A 157 20.38 -33.39 -51.73
N LYS A 158 21.31 -32.66 -51.10
CA LYS A 158 22.75 -32.72 -51.43
C LYS A 158 23.34 -34.09 -51.08
N GLU A 159 23.14 -34.59 -49.86
CA GLU A 159 23.64 -35.89 -49.41
C GLU A 159 23.08 -37.03 -50.29
N ARG A 160 21.80 -36.97 -50.65
CA ARG A 160 21.19 -37.91 -51.59
C ARG A 160 21.82 -37.81 -52.99
N GLY A 161 22.14 -36.62 -53.46
CA GLY A 161 22.85 -36.41 -54.72
C GLY A 161 24.28 -36.96 -54.69
N ASP A 162 25.02 -36.70 -53.62
CA ASP A 162 26.40 -37.17 -53.44
C ASP A 162 26.47 -38.70 -53.37
N THR A 163 25.57 -39.31 -52.60
CA THR A 163 25.46 -40.78 -52.50
C THR A 163 25.09 -41.42 -53.83
N LEU A 164 24.12 -40.86 -54.56
CA LEU A 164 23.79 -41.32 -55.91
C LEU A 164 24.96 -41.15 -56.87
N GLY A 165 25.70 -40.04 -56.79
CA GLY A 165 26.88 -39.79 -57.60
C GLY A 165 28.03 -40.77 -57.31
N ILE A 166 28.25 -41.13 -56.04
CA ILE A 166 29.22 -42.19 -55.67
C ILE A 166 28.77 -43.54 -56.24
N MET A 167 27.49 -43.89 -56.10
CA MET A 167 26.94 -45.13 -56.62
C MET A 167 27.12 -45.23 -58.14
N MET A 168 26.78 -44.17 -58.89
CA MET A 168 26.93 -44.14 -60.34
C MET A 168 28.41 -44.24 -60.77
N ARG A 169 29.33 -43.59 -60.07
CA ARG A 169 30.77 -43.72 -60.34
C ARG A 169 31.28 -45.13 -60.08
N ALA A 170 30.88 -45.73 -58.95
CA ALA A 170 31.26 -47.11 -58.61
C ALA A 170 30.70 -48.13 -59.61
N GLU A 171 29.46 -47.93 -60.08
CA GLU A 171 28.84 -48.77 -61.10
C GLU A 171 29.55 -48.62 -62.46
N HIS A 172 29.91 -47.40 -62.87
CA HIS A 172 30.70 -47.16 -64.08
C HIS A 172 32.08 -47.81 -64.01
N GLU A 173 32.81 -47.63 -62.91
CA GLU A 173 34.12 -48.24 -62.69
C GLU A 173 34.03 -49.77 -62.69
N PHE A 174 32.96 -50.35 -62.12
CA PHE A 174 32.71 -51.79 -62.17
C PHE A 174 32.50 -52.27 -63.61
N ILE A 175 31.71 -51.56 -64.41
CA ILE A 175 31.46 -51.90 -65.82
C ILE A 175 32.75 -51.79 -66.65
N GLU A 176 33.55 -50.74 -66.45
CA GLU A 176 34.85 -50.58 -67.11
C GLU A 176 35.83 -51.70 -66.72
N ASN A 177 35.97 -51.99 -65.43
CA ASN A 177 36.83 -53.08 -64.96
C ASN A 177 36.37 -54.44 -65.51
N GLU A 178 35.07 -54.68 -65.60
CA GLU A 178 34.53 -55.91 -66.20
C GLU A 178 34.84 -55.97 -67.71
N ALA A 179 34.76 -54.84 -68.42
CA ALA A 179 35.10 -54.75 -69.83
C ALA A 179 36.61 -54.95 -70.08
N ASP A 180 37.46 -54.32 -69.27
CA ASP A 180 38.92 -54.46 -69.33
C ASP A 180 39.33 -55.90 -69.02
N ALA A 181 38.79 -56.51 -67.98
CA ALA A 181 39.03 -57.92 -67.66
C ALA A 181 38.62 -58.82 -68.84
N LYS A 182 37.42 -58.62 -69.42
CA LYS A 182 36.98 -59.34 -70.62
C LYS A 182 37.94 -59.15 -71.80
N HIS A 183 38.45 -57.94 -72.01
CA HIS A 183 39.40 -57.65 -73.08
C HIS A 183 40.74 -58.34 -72.84
N GLU A 184 41.29 -58.27 -71.63
CA GLU A 184 42.51 -58.97 -71.24
C GLU A 184 42.37 -60.48 -71.39
N TYR A 185 41.27 -61.07 -70.93
CA TYR A 185 41.00 -62.50 -71.10
C TYR A 185 40.96 -62.89 -72.59
N SER A 186 40.34 -62.08 -73.46
CA SER A 186 40.36 -62.32 -74.91
C SER A 186 41.76 -62.21 -75.50
N SER A 187 42.54 -61.22 -75.08
CA SER A 187 43.93 -61.02 -75.54
C SER A 187 44.81 -62.21 -75.16
N VAL A 188 44.79 -62.62 -73.88
CA VAL A 188 45.55 -63.77 -73.38
C VAL A 188 45.13 -65.05 -74.09
N ARG A 189 43.83 -65.23 -74.34
CA ARG A 189 43.31 -66.39 -75.09
C ARG A 189 43.87 -66.41 -76.52
N ASP A 190 43.87 -65.28 -77.20
CA ASP A 190 44.35 -65.18 -78.58
C ASP A 190 45.88 -65.32 -78.66
N ASP A 191 46.62 -64.81 -77.67
CA ASP A 191 48.06 -65.03 -77.52
C ASP A 191 48.41 -66.51 -77.31
N VAL A 192 47.67 -67.22 -76.45
CA VAL A 192 47.83 -68.66 -76.24
C VAL A 192 47.53 -69.43 -77.53
N LYS A 193 46.49 -69.03 -78.27
CA LYS A 193 46.17 -69.62 -79.58
C LYS A 193 47.30 -69.41 -80.58
N ASN A 194 47.88 -68.21 -80.64
CA ASN A 194 49.00 -67.88 -81.52
C ASN A 194 50.27 -68.66 -81.14
N LYS A 195 50.61 -68.74 -79.85
CA LYS A 195 51.73 -69.58 -79.38
C LYS A 195 51.55 -71.04 -79.76
N ASN A 196 50.36 -71.61 -79.58
CA ASN A 196 50.09 -72.99 -80.01
C ASN A 196 50.22 -73.17 -81.52
N LEU A 197 49.85 -72.16 -82.33
CA LEU A 197 50.08 -72.19 -83.78
C LEU A 197 51.56 -72.15 -84.12
N GLU A 198 52.33 -71.26 -83.46
CA GLU A 198 53.78 -71.16 -83.61
C GLU A 198 54.48 -72.46 -83.20
N GLU A 199 54.10 -73.07 -82.07
CA GLU A 199 54.62 -74.36 -81.61
C GLU A 199 54.27 -75.49 -82.59
N LYS A 200 53.05 -75.50 -83.12
CA LYS A 200 52.66 -76.45 -84.17
C LYS A 200 53.47 -76.25 -85.46
N HIS A 201 53.76 -75.00 -85.83
CA HIS A 201 54.61 -74.69 -86.98
C HIS A 201 56.07 -75.08 -86.72
N ALA A 202 56.60 -74.80 -85.53
CA ALA A 202 57.94 -75.20 -85.11
C ALA A 202 58.09 -76.73 -85.10
N LEU A 203 57.11 -77.47 -84.57
CA LEU A 203 57.08 -78.93 -84.60
C LEU A 203 57.03 -79.48 -86.02
N ARG A 204 56.27 -78.83 -86.92
CA ARG A 204 56.25 -79.21 -88.34
C ARG A 204 57.63 -79.03 -88.98
N ILE A 205 58.26 -77.88 -88.78
CA ILE A 205 59.61 -77.57 -89.29
C ILE A 205 60.62 -78.56 -88.70
N GLN A 206 60.51 -78.90 -87.42
CA GLN A 206 61.36 -79.88 -86.78
C GLN A 206 61.17 -81.28 -87.38
N LEU A 207 59.93 -81.71 -87.65
CA LEU A 207 59.64 -83.01 -88.27
C LEU A 207 60.14 -83.06 -89.72
N GLU A 208 59.93 -82.00 -90.49
CA GLU A 208 60.53 -81.82 -91.83
C GLU A 208 62.06 -81.88 -91.75
N GLY A 209 62.67 -81.24 -90.74
CA GLY A 209 64.10 -81.31 -90.45
C GLY A 209 64.60 -82.70 -90.06
N THR A 210 63.83 -83.49 -89.31
CA THR A 210 64.21 -84.89 -88.99
C THR A 210 64.19 -85.80 -90.21
N VAL A 211 63.30 -85.52 -91.17
CA VAL A 211 63.26 -86.21 -92.47
C VAL A 211 64.49 -85.83 -93.31
N GLU A 212 64.86 -84.55 -93.31
CA GLU A 212 66.12 -84.08 -93.92
C GLU A 212 67.36 -84.62 -93.19
N ASP A 213 67.34 -84.81 -91.87
CA ASP A 213 68.47 -85.36 -91.11
C ASP A 213 68.66 -86.86 -91.33
N LEU A 214 67.58 -87.63 -91.53
CA LEU A 214 67.69 -89.04 -91.98
C LEU A 214 68.28 -89.14 -93.39
N TRP A 215 67.91 -88.21 -94.27
CA TRP A 215 68.55 -88.04 -95.58
C TRP A 215 70.04 -87.70 -95.37
N ARG A 216 70.36 -86.76 -94.47
CA ARG A 216 71.71 -86.24 -94.22
C ARG A 216 72.62 -87.22 -93.50
N GLN A 217 72.12 -88.16 -92.71
CA GLN A 217 72.90 -89.26 -92.15
C GLN A 217 73.51 -90.14 -93.25
N PHE A 218 72.81 -90.28 -94.38
CA PHE A 218 73.33 -90.91 -95.60
C PHE A 218 74.49 -90.10 -96.22
N GLN A 219 74.42 -88.77 -96.18
CA GLN A 219 75.49 -87.85 -96.59
C GLN A 219 76.63 -87.74 -95.55
N SER A 220 76.36 -88.03 -94.28
CA SER A 220 77.24 -87.78 -93.11
C SER A 220 78.44 -88.73 -93.06
N ALA A 221 78.27 -89.97 -93.50
CA ALA A 221 79.38 -90.90 -93.70
C ALA A 221 80.41 -90.37 -94.73
N LEU A 222 79.94 -89.59 -95.72
CA LEU A 222 80.78 -88.94 -96.73
C LEU A 222 81.48 -87.68 -96.19
N ASN A 223 80.88 -86.99 -95.21
CA ASN A 223 81.33 -85.69 -94.71
C ASN A 223 82.14 -85.75 -93.40
N GLN A 224 82.20 -86.88 -92.70
CA GLN A 224 83.13 -87.10 -91.57
C GLN A 224 84.62 -86.89 -91.95
N TYR A 225 84.94 -87.00 -93.24
CA TYR A 225 86.25 -86.65 -93.79
C TYR A 225 86.50 -85.13 -93.86
N ASN A 226 85.45 -84.31 -93.95
CA ASN A 226 85.54 -82.84 -94.09
C ASN A 226 85.47 -82.07 -92.75
N THR A 227 84.96 -82.71 -91.69
CA THR A 227 84.66 -82.11 -90.38
C THR A 227 85.82 -82.16 -89.36
N SER A 228 87.06 -81.91 -89.77
CA SER A 228 88.09 -81.43 -88.81
C SER A 228 88.32 -79.91 -88.92
N THR A 229 87.67 -79.25 -89.88
CA THR A 229 87.90 -77.83 -90.21
C THR A 229 86.85 -76.88 -89.58
N ASP A 230 85.70 -77.39 -89.11
CA ASP A 230 84.51 -76.59 -88.72
C ASP A 230 84.39 -76.28 -87.20
N GLU A 231 85.17 -76.93 -86.34
CA GLU A 231 85.07 -76.76 -84.87
C GLU A 231 85.43 -75.35 -84.38
N ARG A 232 86.28 -74.63 -85.13
CA ARG A 232 86.71 -73.26 -84.78
C ARG A 232 85.65 -72.18 -85.03
N LYS A 233 84.67 -72.42 -85.91
CA LYS A 233 83.60 -71.44 -86.20
C LYS A 233 82.50 -71.41 -85.14
N LYS A 234 82.20 -72.55 -84.49
CA LYS A 234 81.15 -72.65 -83.45
C LYS A 234 81.45 -71.86 -82.18
N GLN A 235 82.70 -71.80 -81.74
CA GLN A 235 83.10 -71.13 -80.50
C GLN A 235 82.94 -69.60 -80.55
N PHE A 236 83.06 -68.98 -81.73
CA PHE A 236 82.90 -67.54 -81.90
C PHE A 236 81.44 -67.09 -81.88
N GLU A 237 80.53 -67.87 -82.47
CA GLU A 237 79.10 -67.51 -82.55
C GLU A 237 78.39 -67.63 -81.19
N GLU A 238 78.82 -68.56 -80.32
CA GLU A 238 78.29 -68.70 -78.95
C GLU A 238 78.62 -67.50 -78.06
N LEU A 239 79.82 -66.92 -78.19
CA LEU A 239 80.23 -65.74 -77.43
C LEU A 239 79.46 -64.48 -77.88
N LYS A 240 79.22 -64.33 -79.19
CA LYS A 240 78.46 -63.22 -79.76
C LYS A 240 76.98 -63.19 -79.31
N GLN A 241 76.34 -64.36 -79.18
CA GLN A 241 74.96 -64.44 -78.69
C GLN A 241 74.82 -64.13 -77.20
N LYS A 242 75.82 -64.49 -76.38
CA LYS A 242 75.83 -64.16 -74.94
C LYS A 242 75.97 -62.65 -74.73
N ASP A 243 76.83 -61.99 -75.51
CA ASP A 243 77.02 -60.54 -75.43
C ASP A 243 75.75 -59.77 -75.81
N GLN A 244 75.02 -60.22 -76.84
CA GLN A 244 73.76 -59.59 -77.25
C GLN A 244 72.63 -59.77 -76.22
N LYS A 245 72.60 -60.90 -75.49
CA LYS A 245 71.63 -61.12 -74.40
C LYS A 245 71.95 -60.22 -73.20
N ASN A 246 73.22 -60.15 -72.80
CA ASN A 246 73.67 -59.32 -71.69
C ASN A 246 73.42 -57.82 -71.95
N ALA A 247 73.66 -57.34 -73.19
CA ALA A 247 73.40 -55.95 -73.56
C ALA A 247 71.90 -55.58 -73.45
N LYS A 248 71.00 -56.48 -73.86
CA LYS A 248 69.54 -56.28 -73.73
C LYS A 248 69.09 -56.29 -72.27
N GLU A 249 69.67 -57.16 -71.43
CA GLU A 249 69.38 -57.18 -69.99
C GLU A 249 69.85 -55.89 -69.30
N ILE A 250 71.04 -55.39 -69.60
CA ILE A 250 71.55 -54.12 -69.07
C ILE A 250 70.64 -52.95 -69.44
N GLU A 251 70.18 -52.88 -70.70
CA GLU A 251 69.25 -51.84 -71.15
C GLU A 251 67.90 -51.89 -70.41
N GLN A 252 67.36 -53.10 -70.19
CA GLN A 252 66.12 -53.28 -69.42
C GLN A 252 66.30 -52.88 -67.95
N GLN A 253 67.44 -53.23 -67.34
CA GLN A 253 67.74 -52.85 -65.95
C GLN A 253 67.96 -51.34 -65.81
N MET A 254 68.62 -50.68 -66.77
CA MET A 254 68.74 -49.21 -66.78
C MET A 254 67.36 -48.52 -66.86
N LYS A 255 66.46 -48.99 -67.75
CA LYS A 255 65.11 -48.43 -67.86
C LYS A 255 64.30 -48.61 -66.56
N LYS A 256 64.43 -49.77 -65.89
CA LYS A 256 63.82 -50.01 -64.57
C LYS A 256 64.38 -49.07 -63.51
N LEU A 257 65.70 -48.86 -63.51
CA LEU A 257 66.37 -48.00 -62.54
C LEU A 257 65.92 -46.54 -62.68
N VAL A 258 65.84 -46.01 -63.91
CA VAL A 258 65.34 -44.65 -64.19
C VAL A 258 63.90 -44.49 -63.69
N LYS A 259 62.99 -45.44 -64.01
CA LYS A 259 61.60 -45.40 -63.53
C LYS A 259 61.49 -45.44 -62.00
N LEU A 260 62.30 -46.26 -61.35
CA LEU A 260 62.33 -46.32 -59.88
C LEU A 260 62.86 -45.00 -59.29
N GLN A 261 63.85 -44.37 -59.92
CA GLN A 261 64.40 -43.10 -59.49
C GLN A 261 63.41 -41.93 -59.65
N GLU A 262 62.65 -41.90 -60.75
CA GLU A 262 61.53 -40.97 -60.96
C GLU A 262 60.41 -41.17 -59.93
N ASN A 263 60.04 -42.42 -59.64
CA ASN A 263 59.05 -42.74 -58.62
C ASN A 263 59.50 -42.30 -57.22
N ILE A 264 60.78 -42.52 -56.87
CA ILE A 264 61.35 -42.03 -55.59
C ILE A 264 61.29 -40.51 -55.53
N ALA A 265 61.63 -39.81 -56.62
CA ALA A 265 61.56 -38.35 -56.68
C ALA A 265 60.12 -37.84 -56.49
N HIS A 266 59.15 -38.44 -57.19
CA HIS A 266 57.72 -38.11 -57.07
C HIS A 266 57.19 -38.36 -55.64
N LEU A 267 57.55 -39.49 -55.02
CA LEU A 267 57.13 -39.79 -53.65
C LEU A 267 57.76 -38.83 -52.64
N LYS A 268 59.01 -38.40 -52.84
CA LYS A 268 59.66 -37.39 -51.99
C LYS A 268 58.99 -36.03 -52.09
N THR A 269 58.65 -35.56 -53.30
CA THR A 269 57.92 -34.30 -53.47
C THR A 269 56.51 -34.38 -52.90
N LYS A 270 55.79 -35.48 -53.12
CA LYS A 270 54.46 -35.70 -52.52
C LYS A 270 54.54 -35.67 -50.99
N MET A 271 55.48 -36.39 -50.38
CA MET A 271 55.68 -36.40 -48.93
C MET A 271 56.02 -35.02 -48.38
N SER A 272 56.88 -34.25 -49.06
CA SER A 272 57.21 -32.88 -48.67
C SER A 272 56.01 -31.93 -48.76
N ASN A 273 55.18 -32.05 -49.81
CA ASN A 273 54.00 -31.20 -49.96
C ASN A 273 52.95 -31.54 -48.90
N THR A 274 52.68 -32.82 -48.68
CA THR A 274 51.79 -33.28 -47.62
C THR A 274 52.25 -32.83 -46.22
N ALA A 275 53.55 -32.84 -45.93
CA ALA A 275 54.08 -32.33 -44.67
C ALA A 275 53.81 -30.83 -44.49
N LYS A 276 54.02 -30.02 -45.53
CA LYS A 276 53.74 -28.57 -45.50
C LYS A 276 52.25 -28.30 -45.32
N ASP A 277 51.39 -29.00 -46.05
CA ASP A 277 49.93 -28.85 -45.93
C ASP A 277 49.44 -29.16 -44.50
N TYR A 278 50.01 -30.18 -43.86
CA TYR A 278 49.69 -30.49 -42.46
C TYR A 278 50.23 -29.44 -41.48
N GLU A 279 51.41 -28.90 -41.72
CA GLU A 279 51.99 -27.85 -40.88
C GLU A 279 51.17 -26.56 -40.94
N GLU A 280 50.76 -26.15 -42.14
CA GLU A 280 49.89 -24.99 -42.35
C GLU A 280 48.51 -25.18 -41.72
N ARG A 281 47.88 -26.34 -41.93
CA ARG A 281 46.59 -26.65 -41.27
C ARG A 281 46.69 -26.66 -39.76
N ASN A 282 47.72 -27.29 -39.20
CA ASN A 282 47.92 -27.31 -37.75
C ASN A 282 48.18 -25.92 -37.18
N LYS A 283 48.90 -25.07 -37.92
CA LYS A 283 49.13 -23.68 -37.52
C LYS A 283 47.82 -22.88 -37.51
N ALA A 284 47.01 -22.96 -38.56
CA ALA A 284 45.71 -22.29 -38.64
C ALA A 284 44.77 -22.74 -37.51
N LEU A 285 44.66 -24.06 -37.28
CA LEU A 285 43.83 -24.61 -36.19
C LEU A 285 44.31 -24.14 -34.81
N LYS A 286 45.62 -23.97 -34.61
CA LYS A 286 46.18 -23.48 -33.35
C LYS A 286 45.86 -22.00 -33.15
N GLU A 287 45.97 -21.19 -34.19
CA GLU A 287 45.61 -19.76 -34.16
C GLU A 287 44.12 -19.57 -33.87
N GLU A 288 43.23 -20.35 -34.50
CA GLU A 288 41.79 -20.33 -34.23
C GLU A 288 41.48 -20.77 -32.79
N LYS A 289 42.11 -21.84 -32.30
CA LYS A 289 41.95 -22.29 -30.92
C LYS A 289 42.38 -21.22 -29.93
N ASP A 290 43.54 -20.60 -30.14
CA ASP A 290 44.07 -19.57 -29.24
C ASP A 290 43.16 -18.32 -29.27
N ALA A 291 42.64 -17.93 -30.44
CA ALA A 291 41.67 -16.84 -30.57
C ALA A 291 40.37 -17.12 -29.80
N ILE A 292 39.79 -18.31 -29.96
CA ILE A 292 38.59 -18.73 -29.21
C ILE A 292 38.88 -18.78 -27.71
N GLN A 293 40.06 -19.23 -27.30
CA GLN A 293 40.46 -19.27 -25.89
C GLN A 293 40.54 -17.87 -25.28
N VAL A 294 41.07 -16.88 -26.00
CA VAL A 294 41.07 -15.47 -25.56
C VAL A 294 39.64 -14.94 -25.42
N GLN A 295 38.78 -15.18 -26.42
CA GLN A 295 37.37 -14.77 -26.37
C GLN A 295 36.64 -15.42 -25.17
N PHE A 296 36.87 -16.72 -24.93
CA PHE A 296 36.31 -17.43 -23.78
C PHE A 296 36.78 -16.84 -22.46
N GLN A 297 38.06 -16.51 -22.31
CA GLN A 297 38.58 -15.88 -21.10
C GLN A 297 37.99 -14.48 -20.88
N ALA A 298 37.83 -13.68 -21.94
CA ALA A 298 37.20 -12.38 -21.86
C ALA A 298 35.72 -12.48 -21.45
N LEU A 299 34.98 -13.42 -22.06
CA LEU A 299 33.58 -13.69 -21.72
C LEU A 299 33.44 -14.17 -20.27
N LYS A 300 34.31 -15.08 -19.82
CA LYS A 300 34.33 -15.57 -18.44
C LYS A 300 34.60 -14.46 -17.43
N LYS A 301 35.51 -13.53 -17.74
CA LYS A 301 35.74 -12.34 -16.91
C LYS A 301 34.49 -11.47 -16.84
N ARG A 302 33.87 -11.14 -17.97
CA ARG A 302 32.64 -10.34 -18.03
C ARG A 302 31.47 -11.00 -17.28
N MET A 303 31.34 -12.32 -17.38
CA MET A 303 30.33 -13.08 -16.66
C MET A 303 30.55 -13.05 -15.14
N ASN A 304 31.81 -13.11 -14.70
CA ASN A 304 32.13 -13.00 -13.28
C ASN A 304 31.88 -11.59 -12.73
N THR A 305 32.29 -10.54 -13.45
CA THR A 305 32.02 -9.15 -13.02
C THR A 305 30.52 -8.89 -12.93
N PHE A 306 29.75 -9.33 -13.92
CA PHE A 306 28.29 -9.20 -13.89
C PHE A 306 27.67 -9.95 -12.69
N ARG A 307 28.14 -11.17 -12.38
CA ARG A 307 27.68 -11.92 -11.21
C ARG A 307 28.03 -11.24 -9.89
N GLU A 308 29.18 -10.59 -9.79
CA GLU A 308 29.60 -9.85 -8.60
C GLU A 308 28.77 -8.58 -8.41
N GLU A 309 28.54 -7.81 -9.49
CA GLU A 309 27.69 -6.63 -9.48
C GLU A 309 26.25 -6.97 -9.08
N GLU A 310 25.66 -8.01 -9.66
CA GLU A 310 24.29 -8.39 -9.34
C GLU A 310 24.16 -8.94 -7.91
N ARG A 311 25.18 -9.68 -7.43
CA ARG A 311 25.26 -10.06 -6.01
C ARG A 311 25.32 -8.84 -5.12
N HIS A 312 26.16 -7.85 -5.43
CA HIS A 312 26.25 -6.62 -4.67
C HIS A 312 24.91 -5.89 -4.65
N ARG A 313 24.27 -5.71 -5.81
CA ARG A 313 22.97 -5.04 -5.92
C ARG A 313 21.89 -5.74 -5.10
N LEU A 314 21.86 -7.08 -5.13
CA LEU A 314 20.94 -7.86 -4.30
C LEU A 314 21.23 -7.69 -2.80
N THR A 315 22.50 -7.71 -2.39
CA THR A 315 22.86 -7.48 -0.99
C THR A 315 22.46 -6.07 -0.52
N GLU A 316 22.67 -5.05 -1.35
CA GLU A 316 22.30 -3.68 -1.02
C GLU A 316 20.77 -3.52 -0.92
N LEU A 317 20.02 -4.04 -1.89
CA LEU A 317 18.56 -4.01 -1.88
C LEU A 317 17.99 -4.74 -0.66
N THR A 318 18.54 -5.91 -0.32
CA THR A 318 18.08 -6.67 0.86
C THR A 318 18.41 -5.97 2.17
N LEU A 319 19.58 -5.31 2.29
CA LEU A 319 19.91 -4.51 3.46
C LEU A 319 19.01 -3.29 3.62
N LEU A 320 18.77 -2.54 2.54
CA LEU A 320 17.87 -1.38 2.52
C LEU A 320 16.42 -1.79 2.81
N SER A 321 15.94 -2.84 2.18
CA SER A 321 14.58 -3.36 2.43
C SER A 321 14.41 -3.78 3.89
N ASN A 322 15.36 -4.53 4.44
CA ASN A 322 15.30 -4.96 5.84
C ASN A 322 15.40 -3.79 6.82
N SER A 323 16.19 -2.75 6.52
CA SER A 323 16.29 -1.57 7.38
C SER A 323 14.98 -0.76 7.39
N VAL A 324 14.36 -0.58 6.21
CA VAL A 324 13.05 0.08 6.08
C VAL A 324 11.95 -0.73 6.76
N ILE A 325 11.92 -2.04 6.57
CA ILE A 325 10.95 -2.92 7.24
C ILE A 325 11.08 -2.82 8.76
N LYS A 326 12.32 -2.84 9.30
CA LYS A 326 12.55 -2.65 10.74
C LYS A 326 12.05 -1.28 11.22
N ALA A 327 12.35 -0.21 10.48
CA ALA A 327 11.92 1.14 10.84
C ALA A 327 10.38 1.27 10.84
N LEU A 328 9.72 0.66 9.84
CA LEU A 328 8.26 0.64 9.76
C LEU A 328 7.63 -0.19 10.88
N ARG A 329 8.21 -1.36 11.22
CA ARG A 329 7.72 -2.16 12.37
C ARG A 329 7.76 -1.38 13.68
N VAL A 330 8.83 -0.64 13.95
CA VAL A 330 8.91 0.22 15.14
C VAL A 330 7.81 1.30 15.13
N LYS A 331 7.49 1.88 13.96
CA LYS A 331 6.38 2.84 13.85
C LYS A 331 5.03 2.20 14.08
N VAL A 332 4.80 1.00 13.54
CA VAL A 332 3.55 0.23 13.75
C VAL A 332 3.39 -0.15 15.23
N GLU A 333 4.45 -0.65 15.87
CA GLU A 333 4.43 -0.97 17.31
C GLU A 333 4.08 0.25 18.16
N LYS A 334 4.64 1.42 17.86
CA LYS A 334 4.28 2.68 18.54
C LYS A 334 2.83 3.07 18.29
N ALA A 335 2.35 2.95 17.05
CA ALA A 335 0.95 3.25 16.72
C ALA A 335 -0.01 2.31 17.46
N GLU A 336 0.28 1.00 17.51
CA GLU A 336 -0.49 0.04 18.29
C GLU A 336 -0.49 0.35 19.78
N GLN A 337 0.66 0.73 20.35
CA GLN A 337 0.75 1.15 21.75
C GLN A 337 -0.14 2.36 22.02
N ILE A 338 -0.11 3.38 21.15
CA ILE A 338 -0.96 4.57 21.28
C ILE A 338 -2.45 4.19 21.21
N ILE A 339 -2.85 3.34 20.26
CA ILE A 339 -4.24 2.88 20.14
C ILE A 339 -4.67 2.07 21.36
N LYS A 340 -3.85 1.12 21.83
CA LYS A 340 -4.12 0.32 23.03
C LYS A 340 -4.28 1.21 24.27
N LEU A 341 -3.41 2.20 24.45
CA LEU A 341 -3.52 3.20 25.52
C LEU A 341 -4.79 4.04 25.38
N ALA A 342 -5.13 4.48 24.18
CA ALA A 342 -6.35 5.24 23.92
C ALA A 342 -7.61 4.42 24.23
N GLU A 343 -7.66 3.14 23.86
CA GLU A 343 -8.76 2.23 24.20
C GLU A 343 -8.88 1.98 25.70
N MET A 344 -7.77 1.76 26.40
CA MET A 344 -7.77 1.62 27.86
C MET A 344 -8.26 2.90 28.54
N ASN A 345 -7.81 4.06 28.09
CA ASN A 345 -8.27 5.35 28.61
C ASN A 345 -9.76 5.58 28.31
N ARG A 346 -10.24 5.22 27.12
CA ARG A 346 -11.65 5.34 26.72
C ARG A 346 -12.60 4.54 27.61
N LYS A 347 -12.14 3.45 28.24
CA LYS A 347 -12.94 2.69 29.22
C LYS A 347 -13.20 3.49 30.50
N LEU A 348 -12.30 4.40 30.87
CA LEU A 348 -12.40 5.21 32.09
C LEU A 348 -13.20 6.51 31.89
N GLU A 349 -13.53 6.84 30.65
CA GLU A 349 -14.30 8.04 30.31
C GLU A 349 -15.79 7.85 30.60
N THR A 350 -16.46 8.96 30.93
CA THR A 350 -17.91 8.99 31.13
C THR A 350 -18.66 8.81 29.80
N GLU A 351 -19.92 8.36 29.85
CA GLU A 351 -20.75 8.22 28.65
C GLU A 351 -20.92 9.54 27.89
N GLN A 352 -20.97 10.67 28.60
CA GLN A 352 -21.02 12.00 27.99
C GLN A 352 -19.76 12.30 27.15
N GLU A 353 -18.58 11.96 27.68
CA GLU A 353 -17.29 12.15 26.99
C GLU A 353 -17.07 11.17 25.84
N LYS A 354 -17.69 9.98 25.89
CA LYS A 354 -17.66 9.02 24.77
C LYS A 354 -18.54 9.44 23.59
N ILE A 355 -19.69 10.05 23.88
CA ILE A 355 -20.66 10.51 22.88
C ILE A 355 -20.25 11.85 22.27
N CYS A 356 -19.72 12.77 23.09
CA CYS A 356 -19.21 14.07 22.65
C CYS A 356 -17.76 14.28 23.17
N PRO A 357 -16.75 13.69 22.50
CA PRO A 357 -15.36 13.82 22.92
C PRO A 357 -14.78 15.23 22.70
N PHE A 358 -15.38 15.98 21.77
CA PHE A 358 -14.94 17.31 21.35
C PHE A 358 -16.05 18.31 21.65
N TYR A 359 -15.81 19.15 22.65
CA TYR A 359 -16.76 20.16 23.08
C TYR A 359 -16.76 21.32 22.09
N GLU A 360 -17.95 21.71 21.64
CA GLU A 360 -18.15 23.02 21.01
C GLU A 360 -17.92 24.09 22.06
N GLU A 361 -17.22 25.17 21.66
CA GLU A 361 -17.05 26.33 22.51
C GLU A 361 -18.43 26.86 22.90
N SER A 362 -18.72 26.88 24.21
CA SER A 362 -19.93 27.50 24.72
C SER A 362 -19.97 28.95 24.20
N PRO A 363 -21.06 29.40 23.56
CA PRO A 363 -21.21 30.81 23.16
C PRO A 363 -21.24 31.79 24.35
N PHE A 364 -21.25 31.26 25.58
CA PHE A 364 -21.30 32.01 26.83
C PHE A 364 -20.06 31.66 27.66
N GLU A 365 -18.91 32.22 27.26
CA GLU A 365 -17.81 32.72 28.09
C GLU A 365 -16.60 32.94 27.17
N SER A 366 -16.56 34.09 26.50
CA SER A 366 -15.34 34.62 25.93
C SER A 366 -14.39 34.94 27.08
N VAL A 367 -13.56 33.97 27.47
CA VAL A 367 -12.36 34.25 28.27
C VAL A 367 -11.52 35.22 27.45
N PRO A 368 -11.09 36.37 27.99
CA PRO A 368 -10.25 37.30 27.22
C PRO A 368 -9.02 36.53 26.74
N GLU A 369 -8.84 36.47 25.41
CA GLU A 369 -7.62 35.96 24.79
C GLU A 369 -6.44 36.77 25.33
N VAL A 370 -5.69 36.16 26.25
CA VAL A 370 -4.36 36.65 26.56
C VAL A 370 -3.51 36.25 25.37
N GLU A 371 -3.15 37.23 24.53
CA GLU A 371 -2.14 37.06 23.49
C GLU A 371 -0.82 36.68 24.17
N ILE A 372 -0.60 35.38 24.30
CA ILE A 372 0.69 34.82 24.66
C ILE A 372 1.37 34.53 23.32
N ASP A 373 2.27 35.43 22.94
CA ASP A 373 3.04 35.39 21.70
C ASP A 373 4.14 34.32 21.79
N ILE A 374 3.72 33.05 21.82
CA ILE A 374 4.59 31.89 21.72
C ILE A 374 4.29 31.25 20.37
N GLU A 375 5.27 31.23 19.47
CA GLU A 375 5.19 30.42 18.25
C GLU A 375 5.16 28.93 18.64
N LEU A 376 3.96 28.38 18.81
CA LEU A 376 3.80 26.94 19.04
C LEU A 376 4.12 26.16 17.75
N PRO A 377 4.87 25.05 17.82
CA PRO A 377 5.14 24.20 16.67
C PRO A 377 3.87 23.80 15.93
N LYS A 378 3.91 23.67 14.60
CA LYS A 378 2.72 23.31 13.78
C LYS A 378 2.04 22.00 14.22
N GLU A 379 2.80 21.10 14.84
CA GLU A 379 2.32 19.84 15.44
C GLU A 379 1.30 20.05 16.57
N PHE A 380 1.38 21.19 17.27
CA PHE A 380 0.46 21.55 18.37
C PHE A 380 -0.95 21.82 17.86
N HIS A 381 -1.09 22.32 16.63
CA HIS A 381 -2.39 22.53 15.99
C HIS A 381 -3.10 21.20 15.73
N GLY A 382 -2.37 20.13 15.37
CA GLY A 382 -2.92 18.79 15.16
C GLY A 382 -3.39 18.10 16.45
N MET A 383 -2.87 18.50 17.61
CA MET A 383 -3.25 17.97 18.93
C MET A 383 -4.24 18.86 19.69
N HIS A 384 -4.74 19.95 19.09
CA HIS A 384 -5.61 20.91 19.76
C HIS A 384 -6.85 20.26 20.41
N GLN A 385 -7.51 19.35 19.69
CA GLN A 385 -8.68 18.64 20.18
C GLN A 385 -8.35 17.66 21.34
N PHE A 386 -7.20 16.99 21.28
CA PHE A 386 -6.72 16.15 22.37
C PHE A 386 -6.45 16.99 23.63
N ASN A 387 -5.79 18.14 23.47
CA ASN A 387 -5.49 19.05 24.58
C ASN A 387 -6.77 19.63 25.21
N LYS A 388 -7.78 20.01 24.41
CA LYS A 388 -9.09 20.43 24.92
C LYS A 388 -9.74 19.36 25.80
N ARG A 389 -9.73 18.11 25.32
CA ARG A 389 -10.27 16.96 26.06
C ARG A 389 -9.49 16.68 27.35
N PHE A 390 -8.16 16.70 27.28
CA PHE A 390 -7.29 16.52 28.45
C PHE A 390 -7.52 17.60 29.51
N ASN A 391 -7.59 18.87 29.10
CA ASN A 391 -7.81 20.00 30.01
C ASN A 391 -9.17 19.92 30.71
N LYS A 392 -10.22 19.47 30.01
CA LYS A 392 -11.52 19.26 30.66
C LYS A 392 -11.44 18.20 31.76
N VAL A 393 -10.92 17.01 31.45
CA VAL A 393 -10.78 15.94 32.45
C VAL A 393 -9.91 16.40 33.63
N PHE A 394 -8.90 17.22 33.36
CA PHE A 394 -8.09 17.83 34.40
C PHE A 394 -8.88 18.80 35.30
N LEU A 395 -9.75 19.65 34.72
CA LEU A 395 -10.64 20.52 35.49
C LEU A 395 -11.66 19.72 36.31
N ASP A 396 -12.24 18.67 35.73
CA ASP A 396 -13.20 17.79 36.43
C ASP A 396 -12.52 17.07 37.59
N LYS A 397 -11.28 16.59 37.41
CA LYS A 397 -10.45 16.04 38.48
C LYS A 397 -10.25 17.05 39.61
N LEU A 398 -9.87 18.29 39.29
CA LEU A 398 -9.67 19.34 40.30
C LEU A 398 -10.98 19.68 41.05
N ALA A 399 -12.11 19.70 40.35
CA ALA A 399 -13.42 19.92 40.96
C ALA A 399 -13.77 18.79 41.94
N LEU A 400 -13.53 17.53 41.55
CA LEU A 400 -13.74 16.36 42.42
C LEU A 400 -12.81 16.37 43.64
N GLU A 401 -11.53 16.72 43.47
CA GLU A 401 -10.58 16.85 44.59
C GLU A 401 -11.05 17.92 45.59
N LYS A 402 -11.55 19.06 45.11
CA LYS A 402 -12.11 20.11 45.96
C LYS A 402 -13.38 19.66 46.70
N GLN A 403 -14.29 18.97 46.02
CA GLN A 403 -15.50 18.42 46.65
C GLN A 403 -15.15 17.37 47.70
N TYR A 404 -14.22 16.47 47.39
CA TYR A 404 -13.72 15.46 48.33
C TYR A 404 -13.10 16.12 49.57
N ALA A 405 -12.27 17.14 49.40
CA ALA A 405 -11.70 17.89 50.52
C ALA A 405 -12.78 18.52 51.41
N SER A 406 -13.80 19.16 50.80
CA SER A 406 -14.93 19.75 51.53
C SER A 406 -15.75 18.71 52.29
N LEU A 407 -16.07 17.58 51.65
CA LEU A 407 -16.82 16.48 52.28
C LEU A 407 -16.01 15.79 53.38
N SER A 408 -14.70 15.67 53.22
CA SER A 408 -13.79 15.14 54.23
C SER A 408 -13.76 16.04 55.47
N GLU A 409 -13.69 17.36 55.26
CA GLU A 409 -13.77 18.34 56.34
C GLU A 409 -15.13 18.29 57.05
N GLU A 410 -16.23 18.23 56.30
CA GLU A 410 -17.57 18.10 56.86
C GLU A 410 -17.75 16.79 57.64
N ASN A 411 -17.27 15.66 57.11
CA ASN A 411 -17.30 14.37 57.81
C ASN A 411 -16.47 14.41 59.09
N SER A 412 -15.29 15.05 59.05
CA SER A 412 -14.47 15.29 60.25
C SER A 412 -15.24 16.12 61.29
N ARG A 413 -15.91 17.21 60.87
CA ARG A 413 -16.76 18.03 61.75
C ARG A 413 -17.95 17.25 62.30
N LEU A 414 -18.65 16.47 61.48
CA LEU A 414 -19.78 15.64 61.91
C LEU A 414 -19.34 14.55 62.89
N ARG A 415 -18.19 13.91 62.65
CA ARG A 415 -17.59 12.96 63.61
C ARG A 415 -17.21 13.64 64.91
N ALA A 416 -16.69 14.87 64.87
CA ALA A 416 -16.40 15.65 66.06
C ALA A 416 -17.67 16.01 66.85
N ILE A 417 -18.75 16.44 66.16
CA ILE A 417 -20.06 16.73 66.78
C ILE A 417 -20.68 15.46 67.35
N LEU A 418 -20.63 14.35 66.63
CA LEU A 418 -21.15 13.05 67.11
C LEU A 418 -20.37 12.58 68.32
N LYS A 419 -19.03 12.71 68.30
CA LYS A 419 -18.17 12.45 69.47
C LYS A 419 -18.61 13.32 70.65
N GLN A 420 -18.76 14.63 70.45
CA GLN A 420 -19.24 15.55 71.48
C GLN A 420 -20.64 15.19 72.02
N TYR A 421 -21.56 14.74 71.17
CA TYR A 421 -22.90 14.32 71.56
C TYR A 421 -22.88 13.01 72.37
N LEU A 422 -22.08 12.03 71.95
CA LEU A 422 -21.87 10.77 72.68
C LEU A 422 -21.17 11.02 74.01
N ASP A 423 -20.17 11.89 74.04
CA ASP A 423 -19.49 12.37 75.25
C ASP A 423 -20.47 13.12 76.18
N GLY A 424 -21.48 13.81 75.64
CA GLY A 424 -22.55 14.43 76.44
C GLY A 424 -23.56 13.45 77.06
N ILE A 425 -23.68 12.24 76.51
CA ILE A 425 -24.66 11.20 76.94
C ILE A 425 -23.99 10.09 77.76
N THR A 426 -22.73 9.79 77.48
CA THR A 426 -21.97 8.71 78.12
C THR A 426 -20.93 9.28 79.09
N LEU A 427 -20.85 8.75 80.31
CA LEU A 427 -19.78 9.10 81.24
C LEU A 427 -18.50 8.35 80.85
N SER A 428 -17.63 8.99 80.09
CA SER A 428 -16.26 8.53 79.81
C SER A 428 -15.23 9.35 80.58
N GLU A 429 -14.07 8.78 80.90
CA GLU A 429 -13.01 9.43 81.69
C GLU A 429 -12.45 10.71 81.02
N SER A 430 -12.51 10.78 79.68
CA SER A 430 -12.17 11.98 78.91
C SER A 430 -13.15 13.15 79.14
N VAL A 431 -14.44 12.86 79.35
CA VAL A 431 -15.48 13.88 79.57
C VAL A 431 -15.39 14.53 80.95
N ILE A 432 -14.87 13.81 81.93
CA ILE A 432 -14.68 14.31 83.30
C ILE A 432 -13.51 15.30 83.37
N ASN A 433 -12.49 15.10 82.52
CA ASN A 433 -11.27 15.91 82.49
C ASN A 433 -11.36 17.14 81.57
N GLU A 434 -12.31 17.17 80.63
CA GLU A 434 -12.60 18.33 79.77
C GLU A 434 -13.68 19.25 80.37
N LEU A 435 -13.80 20.48 79.86
CA LEU A 435 -14.77 21.49 80.34
C LEU A 435 -16.21 21.00 80.15
N ASN A 436 -16.84 20.56 81.24
CA ASN A 436 -18.14 19.90 81.22
C ASN A 436 -19.17 20.59 82.12
N PRO A 437 -20.49 20.46 81.83
CA PRO A 437 -21.56 20.96 82.69
C PRO A 437 -21.91 20.00 83.86
N LEU A 438 -21.30 18.81 83.90
CA LEU A 438 -21.61 17.73 84.84
C LEU A 438 -21.00 17.95 86.23
N ILE A 439 -19.90 18.70 86.33
CA ILE A 439 -19.21 19.01 87.59
C ILE A 439 -19.31 20.52 87.85
N VAL A 440 -20.10 20.89 88.86
CA VAL A 440 -20.24 22.28 89.32
C VAL A 440 -19.54 22.43 90.65
N VAL A 441 -18.39 23.11 90.66
CA VAL A 441 -17.63 23.41 91.89
C VAL A 441 -17.93 24.86 92.28
N ASN A 442 -18.45 25.07 93.49
CA ASN A 442 -18.71 26.41 94.06
C ASN A 442 -19.57 27.34 93.19
N GLY A 443 -20.67 26.80 92.62
CA GLY A 443 -21.66 27.60 91.88
C GLY A 443 -21.19 28.15 90.53
N LYS A 444 -20.02 27.72 90.04
CA LYS A 444 -19.47 28.07 88.73
C LYS A 444 -19.36 26.82 87.89
N THR A 445 -20.13 26.76 86.80
CA THR A 445 -19.99 25.75 85.75
C THR A 445 -18.84 26.11 84.83
N ASN A 446 -18.00 25.14 84.48
CA ASN A 446 -16.93 25.31 83.49
C ASN A 446 -17.41 25.17 82.04
N ALA A 447 -18.69 24.83 81.81
CA ALA A 447 -19.29 24.81 80.48
C ALA A 447 -19.50 26.23 79.92
N PRO A 448 -19.27 26.47 78.62
CA PRO A 448 -19.57 27.74 77.99
C PRO A 448 -21.09 27.96 77.97
N LEU A 449 -21.60 28.71 78.96
CA LEU A 449 -22.97 29.21 78.95
C LEU A 449 -23.11 30.22 77.82
N ARG A 450 -24.20 30.11 77.05
CA ARG A 450 -24.54 31.01 75.94
C ARG A 450 -24.62 32.45 76.46
N GLN A 451 -23.57 33.24 76.26
CA GLN A 451 -23.61 34.67 76.53
C GLN A 451 -24.62 35.30 75.54
N ARG A 452 -25.71 35.87 76.07
CA ARG A 452 -26.53 36.83 75.31
C ARG A 452 -25.65 38.05 75.06
N GLY A 453 -24.93 38.06 73.93
CA GLY A 453 -24.43 39.29 73.35
C GLY A 453 -25.61 40.21 72.97
N PRO A 454 -25.39 41.52 72.84
CA PRO A 454 -26.43 42.44 72.40
C PRO A 454 -26.99 41.96 71.05
N VAL A 455 -28.31 42.00 70.91
CA VAL A 455 -29.01 41.67 69.67
C VAL A 455 -28.47 42.61 68.60
N HIS A 456 -27.62 42.11 67.71
CA HIS A 456 -27.32 42.83 66.48
C HIS A 456 -28.55 42.69 65.59
N VAL A 457 -29.47 43.65 65.74
CA VAL A 457 -30.53 43.89 64.77
C VAL A 457 -29.83 44.36 63.50
N THR A 458 -29.80 43.52 62.47
CA THR A 458 -29.46 43.94 61.12
C THR A 458 -30.59 44.82 60.62
N TYR A 459 -30.37 46.13 60.59
CA TYR A 459 -31.20 47.04 59.80
C TYR A 459 -30.95 46.72 58.32
N VAL A 460 -31.98 46.24 57.63
CA VAL A 460 -32.00 46.24 56.16
C VAL A 460 -32.47 47.62 55.75
N GLU A 461 -31.53 48.52 55.46
CA GLU A 461 -31.85 49.73 54.69
C GLU A 461 -32.16 49.30 53.26
N ALA A 462 -33.41 49.46 52.85
CA ALA A 462 -33.87 49.26 51.49
C ALA A 462 -33.37 50.41 50.59
N ALA A 463 -32.07 50.47 50.31
CA ALA A 463 -31.49 51.35 49.30
C ALA A 463 -30.06 50.95 48.93
N GLN A 464 -29.88 49.84 48.20
CA GLN A 464 -28.72 49.71 47.31
C GLN A 464 -28.97 48.64 46.25
N CYS A 465 -29.39 49.09 45.07
CA CYS A 465 -29.15 48.39 43.82
C CYS A 465 -27.63 48.26 43.65
N VAL A 466 -27.12 47.03 43.64
CA VAL A 466 -25.79 46.75 43.07
C VAL A 466 -26.03 45.98 41.79
N ALA A 467 -25.76 46.65 40.68
CA ALA A 467 -25.60 46.04 39.38
C ALA A 467 -24.44 45.04 39.45
N SER A 468 -24.74 43.75 39.20
CA SER A 468 -23.74 42.76 38.84
C SER A 468 -23.19 43.11 37.45
N LYS A 469 -21.88 43.33 37.36
CA LYS A 469 -21.16 43.16 36.10
C LYS A 469 -20.97 41.68 35.84
#